data_AF-A0A7C6S1Y0-F1
#
_entry.id   AF-A0A7C6S1Y0-F1
#
_cell.length_a   1.000
_cell.length_b   1.000
_cell.length_c   1.000
_cell.angle_alpha   90.00
_cell.angle_beta   90.00
_cell.angle_gamma   90.00
#
_symmetry.space_group_name_H-M   'P 1'
#
loop_
_entity.id
_entity.type
_entity.pdbx_description
1 polymer ?
#
loop_
_entity_poly.entity_id
_entity_poly.type
_entity_poly.pdbx_seq_one_letter_code
_entity_poly.pdbx_strand_id
1 'polypeptide(L)'
;MFWFDKENENVVFMDNRELEDTLCDGRKLSIKPDVIADFRDIPYSDNTFKLVVFDPPHLIRAGKNSWLAKKYGVLGETWPQDIKQGFDECMRVLDMYGVLVFKWNE
;
A
#
# COMPACT_ATOMS: atom_id res chain seq x y z
N MET A 1 -3.37 -3.10 4.23
CA MET A 1 -2.22 -4.00 4.08
C MET A 1 -2.53 -5.39 4.58
N PHE A 2 -2.38 -6.41 3.75
CA PHE A 2 -2.75 -7.80 4.06
C PHE A 2 -1.71 -8.63 4.82
N TRP A 3 -0.49 -8.11 5.03
CA TRP A 3 0.54 -8.81 5.78
C TRP A 3 0.05 -9.23 7.17
N PHE A 4 0.26 -10.49 7.55
CA PHE A 4 -0.44 -11.12 8.67
C PHE A 4 0.09 -10.67 10.04
N ASP A 5 1.40 -10.48 10.17
CA ASP A 5 2.07 -10.13 11.42
C ASP A 5 2.35 -8.63 11.46
N LYS A 6 1.51 -7.88 12.18
CA LYS A 6 1.59 -6.41 12.26
C LYS A 6 2.67 -5.89 13.20
N GLU A 7 3.19 -6.76 14.07
CA GLU A 7 4.18 -6.40 15.10
C GLU A 7 5.57 -6.92 14.72
N ASN A 8 5.78 -7.32 13.47
CA ASN A 8 7.05 -7.87 13.03
C ASN A 8 8.12 -6.78 12.94
N GLU A 9 9.09 -6.81 13.85
CA GLU A 9 10.17 -5.82 13.92
C GLU A 9 11.08 -5.78 12.67
N ASN A 10 11.02 -6.80 11.80
CA ASN A 10 11.79 -6.84 10.55
C ASN A 10 11.01 -6.32 9.33
N VAL A 11 9.77 -5.87 9.52
CA VAL A 11 8.90 -5.34 8.46
C VAL A 11 8.69 -3.86 8.70
N VAL A 12 8.74 -3.09 7.61
CA VAL A 12 8.34 -1.69 7.63
C VAL A 12 7.06 -1.52 6.84
N PHE A 13 6.04 -0.93 7.47
CA PHE A 13 4.75 -0.66 6.88
C PHE A 13 4.74 0.75 6.30
N MET A 14 4.42 0.88 5.01
CA MET A 14 4.31 2.16 4.32
C MET A 14 2.90 2.36 3.76
N ASP A 15 2.32 3.54 3.99
CA ASP A 15 1.05 3.98 3.41
C ASP A 15 1.09 5.50 3.27
N ASN A 16 0.42 6.09 2.29
CA ASN A 16 0.37 7.55 2.14
C ASN A 16 -0.66 8.20 3.09
N ARG A 17 -1.27 7.42 3.98
CA ARG A 17 -2.29 7.84 4.92
C ARG A 17 -1.91 7.43 6.34
N GLU A 18 -2.24 8.29 7.28
CA GLU A 18 -2.39 7.96 8.69
C GLU A 18 -3.80 8.41 9.12
N LEU A 19 -4.64 7.48 9.57
CA LEU A 19 -6.00 7.80 10.00
C LEU A 19 -6.55 6.81 11.01
N GLU A 20 -7.35 7.32 11.94
CA GLU A 20 -8.26 6.55 12.76
C GLU A 20 -9.69 7.00 12.46
N ASP A 21 -10.57 6.03 12.20
CA ASP A 21 -11.98 6.29 11.93
C ASP A 21 -12.85 5.15 12.47
N THR A 22 -14.15 5.40 12.60
CA THR A 22 -15.15 4.37 12.86
C THR A 22 -16.04 4.23 11.63
N LEU A 23 -16.02 3.05 11.03
CA LEU A 23 -16.84 2.74 9.86
C LEU A 23 -18.34 2.79 10.22
N CYS A 24 -19.20 2.90 9.21
CA CYS A 24 -20.65 3.00 9.39
C CYS A 24 -21.28 1.81 10.12
N ASP A 25 -20.59 0.67 10.21
CA ASP A 25 -21.01 -0.53 10.93
C ASP A 25 -20.37 -0.66 12.33
N GLY A 26 -19.71 0.39 12.82
CA GLY A 26 -19.08 0.42 14.14
C GLY A 26 -17.68 -0.20 14.22
N ARG A 27 -17.16 -0.78 13.13
CA ARG A 27 -15.78 -1.29 13.12
C ARG A 27 -14.78 -0.13 13.12
N LYS A 28 -13.72 -0.25 13.91
CA LYS A 28 -12.59 0.69 13.87
C LYS A 28 -11.75 0.46 12.62
N LEU A 29 -11.45 1.54 11.92
CA LEU A 29 -10.43 1.60 10.87
C LEU A 29 -9.23 2.34 11.44
N SER A 30 -8.08 1.67 11.49
CA SER A 30 -6.82 2.28 11.90
C SER A 30 -5.78 2.01 10.83
N ILE A 31 -5.22 3.08 10.26
CA ILE A 31 -4.09 3.05 9.34
C ILE A 31 -2.97 3.83 10.01
N LYS A 32 -1.92 3.11 10.44
CA LYS A 32 -0.75 3.64 11.13
C LYS A 32 0.49 2.98 10.55
N PRO A 33 1.03 3.49 9.43
CA PRO A 33 2.26 2.97 8.87
C PRO A 33 3.45 3.45 9.72
N ASP A 34 4.59 2.76 9.60
CA ASP A 34 5.87 3.25 10.14
C ASP A 34 6.39 4.44 9.30
N VAL A 35 6.05 4.45 8.00
CA VAL A 35 6.45 5.48 7.05
C VAL A 35 5.26 6.01 6.26
N ILE A 36 5.06 7.33 6.32
CA ILE A 36 4.06 8.02 5.49
C ILE A 36 4.72 8.42 4.17
N ALA A 37 4.43 7.70 3.08
CA ALA A 37 4.96 7.98 1.75
C ALA A 37 4.07 7.43 0.64
N ASP A 38 4.24 7.96 -0.57
CA ASP A 38 3.53 7.52 -1.76
C ASP A 38 4.27 6.36 -2.43
N PHE A 39 3.57 5.32 -2.85
CA PHE A 39 4.20 4.16 -3.49
C PHE A 39 4.88 4.47 -4.83
N ARG A 40 4.59 5.65 -5.42
CA ARG A 40 5.23 6.14 -6.64
C ARG A 40 6.61 6.75 -6.41
N ASP A 41 6.99 6.95 -5.16
CA ASP A 41 8.28 7.49 -4.72
C ASP A 41 8.64 6.89 -3.35
N ILE A 42 9.18 5.66 -3.38
CA ILE A 42 9.47 4.89 -2.17
C ILE A 42 10.77 5.44 -1.55
N PRO A 43 10.75 5.91 -0.28
CA PRO A 43 11.85 6.66 0.34
C PRO A 43 12.98 5.74 0.86
N TYR A 44 13.34 4.73 0.08
CA TYR A 44 14.42 3.80 0.35
C TYR A 44 15.36 3.73 -0.85
N SER A 45 16.62 3.44 -0.57
CA SER A 45 17.63 3.20 -1.60
C SER A 45 17.33 1.94 -2.41
N ASP A 46 18.00 1.82 -3.55
CA ASP A 46 17.95 0.64 -4.38
C ASP A 46 18.43 -0.60 -3.61
N ASN A 47 17.85 -1.77 -3.90
CA ASN A 47 18.25 -3.06 -3.32
C ASN A 47 18.21 -3.12 -1.78
N THR A 48 17.29 -2.40 -1.14
CA THR A 48 17.17 -2.34 0.33
C THR A 48 16.49 -3.58 0.91
N PHE A 49 15.49 -4.14 0.23
CA PHE A 49 14.61 -5.18 0.79
C PHE A 49 14.78 -6.53 0.09
N LYS A 50 14.78 -7.62 0.88
CA LYS A 50 14.73 -8.99 0.33
C LYS A 50 13.32 -9.39 -0.12
N LEU A 51 12.30 -8.77 0.46
CA LEU A 51 10.88 -9.03 0.18
C LEU A 51 10.16 -7.69 0.10
N VAL A 52 9.42 -7.48 -0.97
CA VAL A 52 8.48 -6.36 -1.12
C VAL A 52 7.07 -6.91 -1.26
N VAL A 53 6.14 -6.38 -0.49
CA VAL A 53 4.72 -6.71 -0.57
C VAL A 53 3.98 -5.49 -1.09
N PHE A 54 3.49 -5.57 -2.32
CA PHE A 54 2.77 -4.48 -2.95
C PHE A 54 1.26 -4.76 -2.95
N ASP A 55 0.52 -3.99 -2.14
CA ASP A 55 -0.93 -4.06 -1.92
C ASP A 55 -1.57 -2.70 -2.22
N PRO A 56 -1.57 -2.25 -3.49
CA PRO A 56 -2.13 -0.94 -3.85
C PRO A 56 -3.67 -0.94 -3.77
N PRO A 57 -4.32 0.23 -3.85
CA PRO A 57 -5.77 0.30 -3.99
C PRO A 57 -6.25 -0.48 -5.23
N HIS A 58 -7.40 -1.13 -5.13
CA HIS A 58 -8.01 -1.90 -6.23
C HIS A 58 -9.26 -1.22 -6.80
N LEU A 59 -9.82 -0.23 -6.10
CA LEU A 59 -11.10 0.36 -6.46
C LEU A 59 -10.90 1.48 -7.47
N ILE A 60 -11.41 1.33 -8.70
CA ILE A 60 -11.44 2.42 -9.69
C ILE A 60 -12.62 3.36 -9.41
N ARG A 61 -13.75 2.81 -8.95
CA ARG A 61 -14.97 3.58 -8.65
C ARG A 61 -15.42 3.29 -7.23
N ALA A 62 -15.40 4.31 -6.39
CA ALA A 62 -16.04 4.28 -5.08
C ALA A 62 -16.54 5.69 -4.74
N GLY A 63 -17.67 5.77 -4.02
CA GLY A 63 -18.11 7.05 -3.48
C GLY A 63 -17.02 7.61 -2.55
N LYS A 64 -16.64 8.89 -2.72
CA LYS A 64 -15.53 9.51 -1.97
C LYS A 64 -15.65 9.35 -0.44
N ASN A 65 -16.88 9.30 0.08
CA ASN A 65 -17.17 9.13 1.50
C ASN A 65 -17.55 7.69 1.90
N SER A 66 -17.48 6.74 0.96
CA SER A 66 -17.80 5.35 1.26
C SER A 66 -16.76 4.72 2.17
N TRP A 67 -17.19 3.83 3.05
CA TRP A 67 -16.29 3.07 3.92
C TRP A 67 -15.27 2.24 3.10
N LEU A 68 -15.65 1.79 1.90
CA LEU A 68 -14.77 1.08 0.96
C LEU A 68 -13.61 1.96 0.50
N ALA A 69 -13.89 3.20 0.10
CA ALA A 69 -12.87 4.17 -0.31
C ALA A 69 -11.92 4.48 0.86
N LYS A 70 -12.46 4.69 2.06
CA LYS A 70 -11.65 4.93 3.26
C LYS A 70 -10.75 3.74 3.59
N LYS A 71 -11.30 2.53 3.57
CA LYS A 71 -10.57 1.31 3.95
C LYS A 71 -9.53 0.87 2.93
N TYR A 72 -9.90 0.85 1.64
CA TYR A 72 -9.07 0.26 0.59
C TYR A 72 -8.37 1.28 -0.31
N GLY A 73 -8.65 2.57 -0.15
CA GLY A 73 -8.22 3.59 -1.10
C GLY A 73 -9.00 3.50 -2.41
N VAL A 74 -8.75 4.48 -3.28
CA VAL A 74 -9.35 4.56 -4.62
C VAL A 74 -8.26 4.96 -5.60
N LEU A 75 -8.21 4.25 -6.72
CA LEU A 75 -7.36 4.53 -7.84
C LEU A 75 -7.86 5.76 -8.61
N GLY A 76 -6.94 6.62 -9.05
CA GLY A 76 -7.25 7.81 -9.84
C GLY A 76 -7.55 7.50 -11.30
N GLU A 77 -7.71 8.53 -12.12
CA GLU A 77 -7.90 8.38 -13.58
C GLU A 77 -6.64 7.81 -14.27
N THR A 78 -5.46 8.14 -13.75
CA THR A 78 -4.14 7.72 -14.23
C THR A 78 -3.63 6.44 -13.57
N TRP A 79 -4.53 5.66 -12.97
CA TRP A 79 -4.12 4.51 -12.17
C TRP A 79 -3.24 3.49 -12.88
N PRO A 80 -3.38 3.22 -14.19
CA PRO A 80 -2.47 2.28 -14.85
C PRO A 80 -1.03 2.77 -14.80
N GLN A 81 -0.81 4.07 -14.97
CA GLN A 81 0.50 4.71 -14.88
C GLN A 81 1.00 4.72 -13.44
N ASP A 82 0.13 5.05 -12.49
CA ASP A 82 0.48 5.04 -11.07
C ASP A 82 0.92 3.64 -10.62
N ILE A 83 0.13 2.59 -10.93
CA ILE A 83 0.48 1.19 -10.59
C ILE A 83 1.78 0.75 -11.26
N LYS A 84 2.00 1.10 -12.53
CA LYS A 84 3.25 0.80 -13.22
C LYS A 84 4.44 1.45 -12.49
N GLN A 85 4.32 2.73 -12.15
CA GLN A 85 5.36 3.45 -11.41
C GLN A 85 5.61 2.83 -10.03
N GLY A 86 4.55 2.44 -9.31
CA GLY A 86 4.67 1.73 -8.05
C GLY A 86 5.39 0.38 -8.19
N PHE A 87 5.13 -0.33 -9.29
CA PHE A 87 5.84 -1.58 -9.60
C PHE A 87 7.32 -1.32 -9.90
N ASP A 88 7.64 -0.27 -10.67
CA ASP A 88 9.02 0.13 -10.95
C ASP A 88 9.76 0.47 -9.64
N GLU A 89 9.13 1.21 -8.73
CA GLU A 89 9.68 1.54 -7.41
C GLU A 89 9.86 0.31 -6.53
N CYS A 90 8.89 -0.62 -6.52
CA CYS A 90 9.02 -1.89 -5.82
C CYS A 90 10.23 -2.69 -6.33
N MET A 91 10.43 -2.74 -7.65
CA MET A 91 11.58 -3.42 -8.25
C MET A 91 12.90 -2.71 -7.94
N ARG A 92 12.89 -1.37 -7.88
CA ARG A 92 14.08 -0.57 -7.54
C ARG A 92 14.58 -0.87 -6.12
N VAL A 93 13.68 -0.87 -5.14
CA VAL A 93 14.04 -1.10 -3.73
C VAL A 93 14.22 -2.59 -3.39
N LEU A 94 13.79 -3.50 -4.26
CA LEU A 94 13.98 -4.94 -4.10
C LEU A 94 15.41 -5.32 -4.46
N ASP A 95 16.04 -6.09 -3.58
CA ASP A 95 17.40 -6.61 -3.79
C ASP A 95 17.46 -7.64 -4.93
N MET A 96 18.65 -7.86 -5.46
CA MET A 96 18.92 -8.92 -6.41
C MET A 96 18.50 -10.27 -5.82
N TYR A 97 17.71 -11.02 -6.59
CA TYR A 97 17.08 -12.29 -6.17
C TYR A 97 16.04 -12.14 -5.03
N GLY A 98 15.59 -10.92 -4.74
CA GLY A 98 14.47 -10.68 -3.84
C GLY A 98 13.14 -11.14 -4.43
N VAL A 99 12.10 -11.16 -3.59
CA VAL A 99 10.74 -11.55 -3.96
C VAL A 99 9.81 -10.35 -3.92
N LEU A 100 9.05 -10.14 -4.99
CA LEU A 100 7.91 -9.20 -5.01
C LEU A 100 6.61 -9.99 -4.94
N VAL A 101 5.81 -9.73 -3.91
CA VAL A 101 4.44 -10.24 -3.81
C VAL A 101 3.48 -9.12 -4.20
N PHE A 102 2.85 -9.25 -5.35
CA PHE A 102 1.85 -8.30 -5.82
C PHE A 102 0.45 -8.84 -5.56
N LYS A 103 -0.29 -8.19 -4.66
CA LYS A 103 -1.70 -8.52 -4.42
C LYS A 103 -2.55 -7.76 -5.41
N TRP A 104 -3.06 -8.48 -6.41
CA TRP A 104 -4.01 -7.95 -7.38
C TRP A 104 -5.24 -8.85 -7.44
N ASN A 105 -6.41 -8.23 -7.57
CA ASN A 105 -7.68 -8.92 -7.73
C ASN A 105 -8.44 -8.20 -8.83
N GLU A 106 -8.86 -8.92 -9.86
CA GLU A 106 -9.75 -8.44 -10.92
C GLU A 106 -11.22 -8.63 -10.54
#